data_AF-A0A377DPC1-F1
#
_entry.id   AF-A0A377DPC1-F1
#
_cell.length_a   1.000
_cell.length_b   1.000
_cell.length_c   1.000
_cell.angle_alpha   90.00
_cell.angle_beta   90.00
_cell.angle_gamma   90.00
#
_symmetry.space_group_name_H-M   'P 1'
#
loop_
_entity.id
_entity.type
_entity.pdbx_description
1 polymer ?
#
loop_
_entity_poly.entity_id
_entity_poly.type
_entity_poly.pdbx_seq_one_letter_code
_entity_poly.pdbx_strand_id
1 'polypeptide(L)'
;MLLLLVIKAKVQPFVALLLVSLLVALAAGIPAGEVGKVMIAGMGGVLGSVTIIIGLGAMLGRMIEHSGGAESLANYFSRKLGDNELSLR
;
A
#
# COMPACT_ATOMS: atom_id res chain seq x y z
N MET A 1 -17.39 4.29 -1.27
CA MET A 1 -16.67 5.48 -0.78
C MET A 1 -15.15 5.31 -0.76
N LEU A 2 -14.61 4.17 -0.31
CA LEU A 2 -13.15 3.95 -0.23
C LEU A 2 -12.41 4.16 -1.55
N LEU A 3 -12.82 3.50 -2.63
CA LEU A 3 -12.18 3.68 -3.95
C LEU A 3 -12.17 5.15 -4.39
N LEU A 4 -13.21 5.89 -4.05
CA LEU A 4 -13.37 7.30 -4.38
C LEU A 4 -12.33 8.16 -3.64
N LEU A 5 -12.09 7.90 -2.35
CA LEU A 5 -11.06 8.57 -1.55
C LEU A 5 -9.64 8.26 -2.05
N VAL A 6 -9.38 7.01 -2.45
CA VAL A 6 -8.04 6.62 -2.92
C VAL A 6 -7.77 7.13 -4.34
N ILE A 7 -8.71 6.95 -5.27
CA ILE A 7 -8.48 7.25 -6.69
C ILE A 7 -8.67 8.75 -6.98
N LYS A 8 -9.77 9.34 -6.50
CA LYS A 8 -10.11 10.74 -6.82
C LYS A 8 -9.49 11.72 -5.85
N ALA A 9 -9.56 11.44 -4.54
CA ALA A 9 -9.01 12.32 -3.51
C ALA A 9 -7.54 12.03 -3.17
N LYS A 10 -6.93 10.99 -3.77
CA LYS A 10 -5.52 10.61 -3.59
C LYS A 10 -5.10 10.44 -2.13
N VAL A 11 -6.03 10.00 -1.27
CA VAL A 11 -5.77 9.74 0.14
C VAL A 11 -5.03 8.41 0.29
N GLN A 12 -4.04 8.35 1.19
CA GLN A 12 -3.33 7.11 1.50
C GLN A 12 -4.33 6.00 1.89
N PRO A 13 -4.23 4.77 1.34
CA PRO A 13 -5.25 3.73 1.50
C PRO A 13 -5.63 3.42 2.95
N PHE A 14 -4.65 3.49 3.85
CA PHE A 14 -4.87 3.27 5.29
C PHE A 14 -5.77 4.34 5.91
N VAL A 15 -5.50 5.62 5.60
CA VAL A 15 -6.31 6.76 6.07
C VAL A 15 -7.70 6.72 5.46
N ALA A 16 -7.81 6.35 4.17
CA ALA A 16 -9.09 6.18 3.51
C ALA A 16 -9.93 5.06 4.16
N LEU A 17 -9.30 3.95 4.54
CA LEU A 17 -9.96 2.84 5.24
C LEU A 17 -10.48 3.28 6.63
N LEU A 18 -9.66 4.00 7.40
CA LEU A 18 -10.07 4.58 8.69
C LEU A 18 -11.32 5.46 8.56
N LEU A 19 -11.26 6.45 7.66
CA LEU A 19 -12.37 7.39 7.45
C LEU A 19 -13.64 6.67 6.99
N VAL A 20 -13.52 5.72 6.07
CA VAL A 20 -14.67 4.96 5.58
C VAL A 20 -15.26 4.09 6.69
N SER A 21 -14.43 3.41 7.49
CA SER A 21 -14.94 2.59 8.60
C SER A 21 -15.70 3.44 9.63
N LEU A 22 -15.21 4.65 9.93
CA LEU A 22 -15.87 5.59 10.81
C LEU A 22 -17.20 6.08 10.21
N LEU A 23 -17.18 6.55 8.97
CA LEU A 23 -18.39 7.05 8.29
C LEU A 23 -19.46 5.97 8.16
N VAL A 24 -19.07 4.73 7.83
CA VAL A 24 -19.99 3.60 7.73
C VAL A 24 -20.54 3.23 9.10
N ALA A 25 -19.72 3.23 10.16
CA ALA A 25 -20.19 2.94 11.51
C ALA A 25 -21.23 3.97 12.00
N LEU A 26 -20.98 5.25 11.73
CA LEU A 26 -21.93 6.32 12.03
C LEU A 26 -23.22 6.20 11.19
N ALA A 27 -23.09 5.96 9.88
CA ALA A 27 -24.23 5.79 8.99
C ALA A 27 -25.07 4.54 9.30
N ALA A 28 -24.44 3.48 9.83
CA ALA A 28 -25.11 2.26 10.26
C ALA A 28 -25.75 2.37 11.66
N GLY A 29 -25.59 3.51 12.35
CA GLY A 29 -26.20 3.73 13.67
C GLY A 29 -25.53 2.95 14.81
N ILE A 30 -24.24 2.61 14.67
CA ILE A 30 -23.52 1.85 15.70
C ILE A 30 -23.31 2.73 16.94
N PRO A 31 -23.58 2.22 18.16
CA PRO A 31 -23.33 2.97 19.40
C PRO A 31 -21.88 3.44 19.48
N ALA A 32 -21.66 4.68 19.93
CA ALA A 32 -20.32 5.31 19.96
C ALA A 32 -19.28 4.47 20.73
N GLY A 33 -19.70 3.75 21.78
CA GLY A 33 -18.83 2.86 22.54
C GLY A 33 -18.34 1.61 21.78
N GLU A 34 -19.01 1.25 20.68
CA GLU A 34 -18.70 0.06 19.87
C GLU A 34 -18.00 0.40 18.54
N VAL A 35 -18.07 1.65 18.09
CA VAL A 35 -17.44 2.11 16.85
C VAL A 35 -15.97 1.71 16.79
N GLY A 36 -15.21 1.92 17.86
CA GLY A 36 -13.80 1.54 17.92
C GLY A 36 -13.56 0.04 17.71
N LYS A 37 -14.41 -0.82 18.30
CA LYS A 37 -14.31 -2.28 18.12
C LYS A 37 -14.58 -2.68 16.68
N VAL A 38 -15.61 -2.11 16.06
CA VAL A 38 -15.98 -2.39 14.67
C VAL A 38 -14.90 -1.92 13.69
N MET A 39 -14.34 -0.73 13.93
CA MET A 39 -13.21 -0.21 13.15
C MET A 39 -11.98 -1.13 13.25
N ILE A 40 -11.61 -1.53 14.47
CA ILE A 40 -10.49 -2.46 14.71
C ILE A 40 -10.75 -3.81 14.07
N ALA A 41 -11.97 -4.36 14.15
CA ALA A 41 -12.31 -5.63 13.53
C ALA A 41 -12.23 -5.56 12.00
N GLY A 42 -12.81 -4.52 11.39
CA GLY A 42 -12.79 -4.34 9.94
C GLY A 42 -11.39 -4.12 9.37
N MET A 43 -10.62 -3.20 9.97
CA MET A 43 -9.22 -2.99 9.57
C MET A 43 -8.34 -4.19 9.89
N GLY A 44 -8.54 -4.81 11.05
CA GLY A 44 -7.78 -5.96 11.53
C GLY A 44 -7.95 -7.18 10.63
N GLY A 45 -9.14 -7.41 10.07
CA GLY A 45 -9.34 -8.44 9.05
C GLY A 45 -8.54 -8.19 7.77
N VAL A 46 -8.56 -6.95 7.26
CA VAL A 46 -7.78 -6.55 6.09
C VAL A 46 -6.29 -6.69 6.37
N LEU A 47 -5.78 -5.99 7.39
CA LEU A 47 -4.37 -6.06 7.77
C LEU A 47 -3.95 -7.50 8.06
N GLY A 48 -4.73 -8.27 8.80
CA GLY A 48 -4.41 -9.68 9.10
C GLY A 48 -4.16 -10.51 7.84
N SER A 49 -4.99 -10.36 6.81
CA SER A 49 -4.84 -11.09 5.55
C SER A 49 -3.58 -10.72 4.74
N VAL A 50 -3.13 -9.45 4.79
CA VAL A 50 -2.01 -8.98 3.96
C VAL A 50 -0.71 -8.70 4.74
N THR A 51 -0.74 -8.65 6.06
CA THR A 51 0.42 -8.20 6.88
C THR A 51 1.64 -9.10 6.70
N ILE A 52 1.47 -10.42 6.62
CA ILE A 52 2.61 -11.33 6.42
C ILE A 52 3.26 -11.06 5.06
N ILE A 53 2.46 -10.91 4.00
CA ILE A 53 2.94 -10.65 2.64
C ILE A 53 3.66 -9.30 2.59
N ILE A 54 3.08 -8.25 3.19
CA ILE A 54 3.68 -6.91 3.25
C ILE A 54 4.99 -6.94 4.04
N GLY A 55 5.00 -7.60 5.20
CA GLY A 55 6.18 -7.70 6.08
C GLY A 55 7.33 -8.43 5.40
N LEU A 56 7.07 -9.61 4.83
CA LEU A 56 8.08 -10.35 4.08
C LEU A 56 8.53 -9.60 2.84
N GLY A 57 7.62 -8.97 2.09
CA GLY A 57 7.96 -8.14 0.93
C GLY A 57 8.88 -6.98 1.29
N ALA A 58 8.61 -6.30 2.41
CA ALA A 58 9.46 -5.22 2.91
C ALA A 58 10.85 -5.73 3.34
N MET A 59 10.92 -6.88 4.03
CA MET A 59 12.20 -7.51 4.40
C MET A 59 13.01 -7.92 3.17
N LEU A 60 12.38 -8.59 2.19
CA LEU A 60 13.00 -8.96 0.92
C LEU A 60 13.49 -7.72 0.16
N GLY A 61 12.66 -6.68 0.06
CA GLY A 61 13.03 -5.41 -0.57
C GLY A 61 14.28 -4.80 0.05
N ARG A 62 14.36 -4.76 1.38
CA ARG A 62 15.53 -4.25 2.09
C ARG A 62 16.78 -5.09 1.87
N MET A 63 16.65 -6.42 1.82
CA MET A 63 17.79 -7.30 1.48
C MET A 63 18.28 -7.08 0.05
N ILE A 64 17.37 -6.87 -0.91
CA ILE A 64 17.72 -6.57 -2.31
C ILE A 64 18.42 -5.22 -2.42
N GLU A 65 17.95 -4.21 -1.68
CA GLU A 65 18.57 -2.89 -1.61
C GLU A 65 19.99 -2.99 -1.03
N HIS A 66 20.17 -3.67 0.10
CA HIS A 66 21.47 -3.75 0.77
C HIS A 66 22.50 -4.63 0.05
N SER A 67 22.05 -5.59 -0.76
CA SER A 67 22.91 -6.42 -1.61
C SER A 67 23.30 -5.75 -2.94
N GLY A 68 22.79 -4.55 -3.23
CA GLY A 68 22.98 -3.89 -4.53
C GLY A 68 22.19 -4.56 -5.67
N GLY A 69 21.29 -5.49 -5.35
CA GLY A 69 20.47 -6.22 -6.32
C GLY A 69 19.54 -5.30 -7.10
N ALA A 70 18.95 -4.29 -6.45
CA ALA A 70 18.11 -3.28 -7.12
C ALA A 70 18.89 -2.50 -8.18
N GLU A 71 20.14 -2.12 -7.88
CA GLU A 71 21.00 -1.37 -8.78
C GLU A 71 21.53 -2.23 -9.94
N SER A 72 21.84 -3.50 -9.67
CA SER A 72 22.18 -4.48 -10.71
C SER A 72 21.03 -4.68 -11.70
N LEU A 73 19.79 -4.84 -11.20
CA LEU A 73 18.59 -4.95 -12.05
C LEU A 73 18.35 -3.67 -12.86
N ALA A 74 18.45 -2.49 -12.23
CA ALA A 74 18.29 -1.20 -12.91
C ALA A 74 19.31 -1.04 -14.05
N ASN A 75 20.57 -1.40 -13.82
CA ASN A 75 21.63 -1.34 -14.83
C ASN A 75 21.41 -2.35 -15.97
N TYR A 76 20.97 -3.57 -15.64
CA TYR A 76 20.64 -4.59 -16.66
C TYR A 76 19.52 -4.12 -17.58
N PHE A 77 18.41 -3.62 -17.01
CA PHE A 77 17.30 -3.12 -17.80
C PHE A 77 17.68 -1.86 -18.58
N SER A 78 18.45 -0.94 -18.00
CA SER A 78 18.93 0.26 -18.69
C SER A 78 19.78 -0.08 -19.91
N ARG A 79 20.64 -1.10 -19.83
CA ARG A 79 21.42 -1.55 -20.99
C ARG A 79 20.55 -2.25 -22.03
N LYS A 80 19.68 -3.16 -21.60
CA LYS A 80 18.87 -3.97 -22.51
C LYS A 80 17.76 -3.19 -23.22
N LEU A 81 17.23 -2.15 -22.58
CA LEU A 81 16.16 -1.30 -23.14
C LEU A 81 16.66 0.08 -23.62
N GLY A 82 17.80 0.55 -23.11
CA GLY A 82 18.38 1.87 -23.42
C GLY A 82 19.26 1.91 -24.68
N ASP A 83 19.47 0.78 -25.35
CA ASP A 83 20.17 0.70 -26.65
C ASP A 83 19.51 1.52 -27.78
N ASN A 84 18.38 2.21 -27.52
CA ASN A 84 17.72 3.13 -28.46
C ASN A 84 17.91 4.63 -28.18
N GLU A 85 18.59 5.07 -27.12
CA GLU A 85 18.70 6.52 -26.79
C GLU A 85 20.14 7.09 -26.71
N LEU A 86 21.19 6.31 -26.99
CA LEU A 86 22.59 6.78 -26.87
C LEU A 86 23.34 6.97 -28.21
N SER A 87 22.65 7.04 -29.36
CA SER A 87 23.28 7.29 -30.65
C SER A 87 23.58 8.77 -30.97
N LEU A 88 23.33 9.71 -30.05
CA LEU A 88 23.66 11.13 -30.26
C LEU A 88 24.14 11.79 -28.96
N ARG A 89 25.42 11.57 -28.59
CA ARG A 89 26.30 12.59 -27.99
C ARG A 89 27.72 12.10 -27.77
#